data_AF-A0A2U9SJA8-F1
#
_entry.id   AF-A0A2U9SJA8-F1
#
_cell.length_a   1.000
_cell.length_b   1.000
_cell.length_c   1.000
_cell.angle_alpha   90.00
_cell.angle_beta   90.00
_cell.angle_gamma   90.00
#
_symmetry.space_group_name_H-M   'P 1'
#
loop_
_entity.id
_entity.type
_entity.pdbx_description
1 polymer ?
#
loop_
_entity_poly.entity_id
_entity_poly.type
_entity_poly.pdbx_seq_one_letter_code
_entity_poly.pdbx_strand_id
1 'polypeptide(L)'
;MENKYLARIVVDVSIFLEYSDENIIDPDASMELLEQISSELQKMTDAERASLSKSIRELAPQYGPRANFVTDLPSNLGISV
;
A
#
# COMPACT_ATOMS: atom_id res chain seq x y z
N MET A 1 1.39 18.57 3.43
CA MET A 1 2.82 18.20 3.25
C MET A 1 2.83 16.73 2.90
N GLU A 2 3.30 16.36 1.71
CA GLU A 2 3.37 14.95 1.30
C GLU A 2 4.41 14.21 2.16
N ASN A 3 3.99 13.21 2.92
CA ASN A 3 4.89 12.36 3.69
C ASN A 3 5.29 11.14 2.87
N LYS A 4 6.27 11.33 1.99
CA LYS A 4 6.81 10.25 1.13
C LYS A 4 7.35 9.04 1.90
N TYR A 5 7.77 9.21 3.16
CA TYR A 5 8.25 8.11 3.99
C TYR A 5 7.10 7.24 4.49
N LEU A 6 5.96 7.84 4.81
CA LEU A 6 4.73 7.09 5.14
C LEU A 6 4.27 6.26 3.93
N ALA A 7 4.18 6.89 2.76
CA ALA A 7 3.81 6.20 1.52
C ALA A 7 4.76 5.03 1.23
N ARG A 8 6.08 5.25 1.41
CA ARG A 8 7.08 4.20 1.20
C ARG A 8 6.91 3.02 2.15
N ILE A 9 6.69 3.27 3.44
CA ILE A 9 6.50 2.20 4.43
C ILE A 9 5.23 1.40 4.11
N VAL A 10 4.13 2.06 3.73
CA VAL A 10 2.90 1.37 3.32
C VAL A 10 3.17 0.45 2.12
N VAL A 11 3.87 0.96 1.09
CA VAL A 11 4.22 0.16 -0.09
C VAL A 11 5.14 -1.01 0.28
N ASP A 12 6.20 -0.76 1.06
CA ASP A 12 7.18 -1.79 1.46
C ASP A 12 6.51 -2.92 2.25
N VAL A 13 5.60 -2.58 3.17
CA VAL A 13 4.83 -3.56 3.95
C VAL A 13 3.86 -4.31 3.05
N SER A 14 3.09 -3.63 2.19
CA SER A 14 2.16 -4.30 1.28
C SER A 14 2.87 -5.25 0.31
N ILE A 15 4.04 -4.86 -0.19
CA ILE A 15 4.88 -5.73 -1.01
C ILE A 15 5.37 -6.93 -0.21
N PHE A 16 5.79 -6.74 1.04
CA PHE A 16 6.25 -7.85 1.86
C PHE A 16 5.13 -8.85 2.12
N LEU A 17 3.92 -8.37 2.40
CA LEU A 17 2.75 -9.20 2.63
C LEU A 17 2.30 -9.95 1.37
N GLU A 18 2.28 -9.29 0.22
CA GLU A 18 1.86 -9.89 -1.06
C GLU A 18 2.89 -10.87 -1.65
N TYR A 19 4.19 -10.56 -1.53
CA TYR A 19 5.24 -11.30 -2.23
C TYR A 19 6.06 -12.22 -1.32
N SER A 20 5.68 -12.37 -0.05
CA SER A 20 6.29 -13.40 0.80
C SER A 20 5.74 -14.78 0.44
N ASP A 21 6.62 -15.77 0.50
CA ASP A 21 6.24 -17.17 0.30
C ASP A 21 5.34 -17.65 1.45
N GLU A 22 4.40 -18.54 1.15
CA GLU A 22 3.47 -19.13 2.14
C GLU A 22 4.18 -19.86 3.28
N ASN A 23 5.43 -20.30 3.06
CA ASN A 23 6.26 -20.91 4.10
C ASN A 23 6.91 -19.88 5.04
N ILE A 24 6.85 -18.58 4.71
CA ILE A 24 7.38 -17.48 5.53
C ILE A 24 6.25 -16.78 6.28
N ILE A 25 5.16 -16.45 5.57
CA ILE A 25 3.98 -15.79 6.14
C ILE A 25 2.75 -16.59 5.72
N ASP A 26 1.91 -16.92 6.70
CA ASP A 26 0.60 -17.49 6.45
C ASP A 26 -0.24 -16.53 5.57
N PRO A 27 -0.73 -16.98 4.40
CA PRO A 27 -1.46 -16.12 3.47
C PRO A 27 -2.71 -15.47 4.07
N ASP A 28 -3.43 -16.18 4.96
CA ASP A 28 -4.63 -15.66 5.60
C ASP A 28 -4.25 -14.55 6.60
N ALA A 29 -3.19 -14.75 7.38
CA ALA A 29 -2.65 -13.72 8.28
C ALA A 29 -2.13 -12.48 7.51
N SER A 30 -1.54 -12.70 6.34
CA SER A 30 -1.10 -11.63 5.44
C SER A 30 -2.28 -10.78 4.95
N MET A 31 -3.35 -11.44 4.50
CA MET A 31 -4.57 -10.78 4.06
C MET A 31 -5.25 -10.03 5.21
N GLU A 32 -5.37 -10.63 6.40
CA GLU A 32 -5.97 -10.00 7.57
C GLU A 32 -5.27 -8.68 7.92
N LEU A 33 -3.93 -8.66 7.90
CA LEU A 33 -3.18 -7.43 8.17
C LEU A 33 -3.35 -6.38 7.06
N LEU A 34 -3.40 -6.78 5.79
CA LEU A 34 -3.69 -5.87 4.67
C LEU A 34 -5.09 -5.24 4.81
N GLU A 35 -6.08 -6.01 5.22
CA GLU A 35 -7.45 -5.52 5.47
C GLU A 35 -7.47 -4.53 6.64
N GLN A 36 -6.74 -4.81 7.73
CA GLN A 36 -6.60 -3.89 8.87
C GLN A 36 -5.95 -2.57 8.44
N ILE A 37 -4.86 -2.62 7.67
CA ILE A 37 -4.19 -1.43 7.12
C ILE A 37 -5.16 -0.64 6.25
N SER A 38 -5.85 -1.31 5.33
CA SER A 38 -6.85 -0.71 4.44
C SER A 38 -7.95 0.00 5.24
N SER A 39 -8.49 -0.66 6.26
CA SER A 39 -9.53 -0.10 7.16
C SER A 39 -9.07 1.17 7.88
N GLU A 40 -7.85 1.20 8.43
CA GLU A 40 -7.32 2.40 9.08
C GLU A 40 -7.05 3.54 8.08
N LEU A 41 -6.47 3.23 6.91
CA LEU A 41 -6.22 4.23 5.87
C LEU A 41 -7.51 4.84 5.30
N GLN A 42 -8.59 4.06 5.21
CA GLN A 42 -9.88 4.55 4.76
C GLN A 42 -10.54 5.54 5.74
N LYS A 43 -10.09 5.62 7.00
CA LYS A 43 -10.56 6.63 7.97
C LYS A 43 -9.93 8.01 7.76
N MET A 44 -8.90 8.11 6.92
CA MET A 44 -8.31 9.39 6.53
C MET A 44 -9.32 10.25 5.77
N THR A 45 -9.13 11.57 5.83
CA THR A 45 -9.89 12.51 5.00
C THR A 45 -9.60 12.31 3.51
N ASP A 46 -10.51 12.76 2.63
CA ASP A 46 -10.31 12.70 1.17
C ASP A 46 -9.00 13.37 0.73
N ALA A 47 -8.64 14.49 1.36
CA ALA A 47 -7.40 15.20 1.05
C ALA A 47 -6.16 14.37 1.43
N GLU A 48 -6.19 13.69 2.58
CA GLU A 48 -5.10 12.79 3.02
C GLU A 48 -5.00 11.55 2.13
N ARG A 49 -6.13 10.93 1.78
CA ARG A 49 -6.19 9.78 0.86
C ARG A 49 -5.66 10.15 -0.52
N ALA A 50 -6.06 11.30 -1.06
CA ALA A 50 -5.55 11.81 -2.34
C ALA A 50 -4.04 12.04 -2.29
N SER A 51 -3.54 12.65 -1.21
CA SER A 51 -2.11 12.91 -1.03
C SER A 51 -1.29 11.62 -0.91
N LEU A 52 -1.79 10.63 -0.18
CA LEU A 52 -1.14 9.32 -0.04
C LEU A 52 -1.18 8.54 -1.35
N SER A 53 -2.33 8.46 -2.01
CA SER A 53 -2.53 7.81 -3.31
C SER A 53 -1.57 8.36 -4.36
N LYS A 54 -1.46 9.69 -4.45
CA LYS A 54 -0.49 10.36 -5.32
C LYS A 54 0.94 9.97 -4.98
N SER A 55 1.32 10.04 -3.70
CA SER A 55 2.67 9.69 -3.24
C SER A 55 3.04 8.24 -3.56
N ILE A 56 2.11 7.30 -3.40
CA ILE A 56 2.32 5.88 -3.74
C ILE A 56 2.58 5.71 -5.25
N ARG A 57 1.77 6.34 -6.11
CA ARG A 57 1.94 6.27 -7.57
C ARG A 57 3.25 6.89 -8.04
N GLU A 58 3.69 7.98 -7.42
CA GLU A 58 4.99 8.61 -7.70
C GLU A 58 6.18 7.73 -7.28
N LEU A 59 6.00 6.88 -6.27
CA LEU A 59 7.02 5.91 -5.84
C LEU A 59 7.10 4.67 -6.74
N ALA A 60 6.02 4.32 -7.45
CA ALA A 60 5.93 3.09 -8.23
C ALA A 60 7.14 2.77 -9.13
N PRO A 61 7.72 3.73 -9.89
CA PRO A 61 8.90 3.45 -10.73
C PRO A 61 10.13 2.96 -9.95
N GLN A 62 10.22 3.24 -8.65
CA GLN A 62 11.35 2.84 -7.79
C GLN A 62 11.29 1.36 -7.40
N TYR A 63 10.16 0.68 -7.63
CA TYR A 63 9.93 -0.71 -7.23
C TYR A 63 10.17 -1.73 -8.35
N GLY A 64 10.70 -1.31 -9.50
CA GLY A 64 11.14 -2.19 -10.58
C GLY A 64 10.02 -3.14 -11.04
N PRO A 65 10.22 -4.48 -10.99
CA PRO A 65 9.19 -5.45 -11.40
C PRO A 65 7.85 -5.32 -10.66
N ARG A 66 7.85 -4.73 -9.46
CA ARG A 66 6.65 -4.54 -8.63
C ARG A 66 5.94 -3.20 -8.92
N ALA A 67 6.40 -2.39 -9.87
CA ALA A 67 5.85 -1.07 -10.15
C ALA A 67 4.34 -1.09 -10.46
N ASN A 68 3.85 -2.10 -11.18
CA ASN A 68 2.42 -2.23 -11.48
C ASN A 68 1.61 -2.44 -10.19
N PHE A 69 2.04 -3.37 -9.34
CA PHE A 69 1.42 -3.59 -8.02
C PHE A 69 1.37 -2.29 -7.21
N VAL A 70 2.48 -1.53 -7.17
CA VAL A 70 2.53 -0.26 -6.43
C VAL A 70 1.60 0.79 -7.04
N THR A 71 1.45 0.82 -8.36
CA THR A 71 0.55 1.76 -9.05
C THR A 71 -0.91 1.49 -8.71
N ASP A 72 -1.28 0.20 -8.59
CA ASP A 72 -2.64 -0.25 -8.31
C ASP A 72 -2.96 -0.30 -6.81
N LEU A 73 -1.93 -0.26 -5.95
CA LEU A 73 -2.05 -0.35 -4.49
C LEU A 73 -3.06 0.63 -3.88
N PRO A 74 -3.14 1.92 -4.28
CA PRO A 74 -4.15 2.84 -3.72
C PRO A 74 -5.59 2.36 -3.97
N SER A 75 -5.85 1.71 -5.10
CA SER A 75 -7.15 1.15 -5.43
C SER A 75 -7.44 -0.08 -4.57
N ASN A 76 -6.46 -0.96 -4.40
CA ASN A 76 -6.57 -2.17 -3.57
C ASN A 76 -6.81 -1.83 -2.08
N LEU A 77 -6.22 -0.72 -1.61
CA LEU A 77 -6.40 -0.21 -0.24
C LEU A 77 -7.67 0.66 -0.08
N GLY A 78 -8.47 0.86 -1.12
CA GLY A 78 -9.70 1.66 -1.04
C GLY A 78 -9.47 3.16 -0.81
N ILE A 79 -8.29 3.67 -1.16
CA ILE A 79 -7.90 5.08 -0.98
C ILE A 79 -7.72 5.83 -2.31
N SER A 80 -8.07 5.22 -3.44
CA SER A 80 -8.09 5.89 -4.74
C SER A 80 -9.27 6.85 -4.83
N VAL A 81 -9.07 8.07 -4.31
CA VAL A 81 -9.99 9.22 -4.48
C VAL A 81 -9.54 10.15 -5.59
#